data_AF-A0AA39NA60-F1
#
_entry.id   AF-A0AA39NA60-F1
#
_cell.length_a   1.000
_cell.length_b   1.000
_cell.length_c   1.000
_cell.angle_alpha   90.00
_cell.angle_beta   90.00
_cell.angle_gamma   90.00
#
_symmetry.space_group_name_H-M   'P 1'
#
loop_
_entity.id
_entity.type
_entity.pdbx_description
1 polymer ?
#
loop_
_entity_poly.entity_id
_entity_poly.type
_entity_poly.pdbx_seq_one_letter_code
_entity_poly.pdbx_strand_id
1 'polypeptide(L)'
;MDPPDARAGHCIENFQSKNVSILQELDRSTPPFDIANWTQDEGGRGRACAFSSPSATCILEKAAVNISMMHGDLPLSSIQKTAVEHPSVRYSTDISSNVPFFAAGISLIIHPRNPNVPSAHANYRYFEIVRPGTSTSEMPQAWWFGGVTDLTPSYFFEDDFWHFHRTLKEACDPFGSAQNPAFKQNCGECFFLKYRGIGGLRFDDLCEEPHSLLKDVSASSRPQTAEEILDFVRSLGDTKEMPLYPHTSRSYLIGLAQGGPRR
;
A
#
# COMPACT_ATOMS: atom_id res chain seq x y z
N MET A 1 -9.23 10.30 21.55
CA MET A 1 -8.76 9.44 20.44
C MET A 1 -7.57 10.13 19.82
N ASP A 2 -6.58 9.37 19.35
CA ASP A 2 -5.42 9.93 18.65
C ASP A 2 -5.86 10.62 17.35
N PRO A 3 -5.16 11.68 16.90
CA PRO A 3 -5.46 12.36 15.64
C PRO A 3 -5.22 11.45 14.40
N PRO A 4 -5.78 11.80 13.22
CA PRO A 4 -5.65 11.01 12.00
C PRO A 4 -4.21 10.65 11.61
N ASP A 5 -3.29 11.62 11.63
CA ASP A 5 -1.85 11.45 11.39
C ASP A 5 -1.21 10.38 12.28
N ALA A 6 -1.44 10.46 13.59
CA ALA A 6 -0.88 9.53 14.57
C ALA A 6 -1.41 8.11 14.35
N ARG A 7 -2.70 7.96 14.06
CA ARG A 7 -3.32 6.65 13.77
C ARG A 7 -2.83 6.06 12.47
N ALA A 8 -2.71 6.87 11.41
CA ALA A 8 -2.14 6.43 10.14
C ALA A 8 -0.66 6.01 10.31
N GLY A 9 0.11 6.77 11.08
CA GLY A 9 1.49 6.45 11.43
C GLY A 9 1.62 5.11 12.16
N HIS A 10 0.87 4.92 13.25
CA HIS A 10 0.85 3.66 13.99
C HIS A 10 0.40 2.47 13.12
N CYS A 11 -0.62 2.67 12.28
CA CYS A 11 -1.07 1.65 11.34
C CYS A 11 0.06 1.21 10.40
N ILE A 12 0.80 2.15 9.81
CA ILE A 12 1.91 1.88 8.89
C ILE A 12 3.07 1.15 9.58
N GLU A 13 3.43 1.53 10.80
CA GLU A 13 4.46 0.86 11.59
C GLU A 13 4.09 -0.59 11.94
N ASN A 14 2.84 -0.80 12.37
CA ASN A 14 2.31 -2.12 12.65
C ASN A 14 2.31 -2.98 11.39
N PHE A 15 1.91 -2.39 10.26
CA PHE A 15 1.83 -3.08 8.99
C PHE A 15 3.22 -3.50 8.48
N GLN A 16 4.25 -2.65 8.61
CA GLN A 16 5.62 -3.04 8.30
C GLN A 16 6.11 -4.17 9.21
N SER A 17 5.92 -4.04 10.52
CA SER A 17 6.40 -5.03 11.49
C SER A 17 5.75 -6.40 11.25
N LYS A 18 4.44 -6.41 10.94
CA LYS A 18 3.69 -7.61 10.58
C LYS A 18 4.20 -8.24 9.29
N ASN A 19 4.41 -7.47 8.21
CA ASN A 19 4.91 -8.03 6.94
C ASN A 19 6.32 -8.59 7.07
N VAL A 20 7.21 -7.89 7.80
CA VAL A 20 8.56 -8.39 8.07
C VAL A 20 8.48 -9.75 8.78
N SER A 21 7.63 -9.89 9.81
CA SER A 21 7.42 -11.16 10.51
C SER A 21 6.88 -12.25 9.56
N ILE A 22 5.84 -11.95 8.77
CA ILE A 22 5.23 -12.89 7.82
C ILE A 22 6.27 -13.38 6.80
N LEU A 23 7.10 -12.49 6.26
CA LEU A 23 8.13 -12.84 5.27
C LEU A 23 9.22 -13.72 5.88
N GLN A 24 9.64 -13.45 7.11
CA GLN A 24 10.61 -14.27 7.84
C GLN A 24 10.03 -15.64 8.22
N GLU A 25 8.76 -15.71 8.60
CA GLU A 25 8.08 -16.95 8.94
C GLU A 25 7.84 -17.83 7.71
N LEU A 26 7.54 -17.23 6.55
CA LEU A 26 7.36 -17.95 5.31
C LEU A 26 8.64 -18.70 4.92
N ASP A 27 9.78 -18.03 4.98
CA ASP A 27 11.06 -18.60 4.58
C ASP A 27 12.08 -18.46 5.71
N ARG A 28 12.09 -19.45 6.60
CA ARG A 28 13.04 -19.52 7.72
C ARG A 28 14.50 -19.66 7.28
N SER A 29 14.77 -19.85 6.00
CA SER A 29 16.12 -19.86 5.45
C SER A 29 16.58 -18.47 5.00
N THR A 30 15.68 -17.47 4.95
CA THR A 30 16.06 -16.08 4.64
C THR A 30 16.99 -15.52 5.70
N PRO A 31 17.96 -14.68 5.30
CA PRO A 31 18.71 -13.89 6.25
C PRO A 31 17.76 -12.92 6.99
N PRO A 32 18.12 -12.47 8.20
CA PRO A 32 17.42 -11.37 8.85
C PRO A 32 17.34 -10.15 7.94
N PHE A 33 16.26 -9.36 8.07
CA PHE A 33 16.17 -8.07 7.41
C PHE A 33 17.26 -7.13 7.95
N ASP A 34 17.97 -6.46 7.06
CA ASP A 34 18.77 -5.29 7.37
C ASP A 34 17.82 -4.14 7.69
N ILE A 35 17.85 -3.67 8.94
CA ILE A 35 16.98 -2.61 9.44
C ILE A 35 17.77 -1.32 9.56
N ALA A 36 17.39 -0.30 8.80
CA ALA A 36 17.96 1.02 8.86
C ALA A 36 16.88 2.05 9.22
N ASN A 37 17.00 2.65 10.41
CA ASN A 37 16.19 3.79 10.81
C ASN A 37 16.86 5.08 10.35
N TRP A 38 16.06 6.06 9.95
CA TRP A 38 16.57 7.38 9.58
C TRP A 38 15.61 8.48 10.03
N THR A 39 16.17 9.67 10.18
CA THR A 39 15.48 10.92 10.52
C THR A 39 16.08 12.04 9.67
N GLN A 40 15.30 13.07 9.36
CA GLN A 40 15.77 14.26 8.66
C GLN A 40 15.54 15.51 9.52
N ASP A 41 16.50 16.43 9.50
CA ASP A 41 16.45 17.68 10.28
C ASP A 41 15.27 18.58 9.87
N GLU A 42 14.93 18.55 8.58
CA GLU A 42 13.81 19.30 7.98
C GLU A 42 12.43 18.71 8.32
N GLY A 43 12.40 17.59 9.06
CA GLY A 43 11.20 16.88 9.45
C GLY A 43 11.08 15.53 8.76
N GLY A 44 10.57 14.56 9.51
CA GLY A 44 10.31 13.22 9.02
C GLY A 44 11.32 12.16 9.47
N ARG A 45 10.85 10.92 9.37
CA ARG A 45 11.52 9.71 9.83
C ARG A 45 11.07 8.52 9.00
N GLY A 46 11.83 7.45 9.05
CA GLY A 46 11.43 6.21 8.42
C GLY A 46 12.25 5.02 8.89
N ARG A 47 11.85 3.86 8.40
CA ARG A 47 12.53 2.59 8.64
C ARG A 47 12.54 1.81 7.35
N ALA A 48 13.74 1.54 6.85
CA ALA A 48 13.93 0.63 5.73
C ALA A 48 14.23 -0.76 6.29
N CYS A 49 13.46 -1.75 5.86
CA CYS A 49 13.73 -3.16 6.14
C CYS A 49 13.91 -3.84 4.79
N ALA A 50 15.11 -4.32 4.48
CA ALA A 50 15.33 -5.11 3.27
C ALA A 50 16.25 -6.31 3.52
N PHE A 51 16.18 -7.31 2.65
CA PHE A 51 17.24 -8.30 2.53
C PHE A 51 17.44 -8.72 1.08
N SER A 52 18.63 -9.26 0.81
CA SER A 52 18.93 -9.99 -0.42
C SER A 52 19.62 -11.31 -0.04
N SER A 53 19.03 -12.44 -0.40
CA SER A 53 19.60 -13.74 -0.09
C SER A 53 20.58 -14.21 -1.16
N PRO A 54 21.83 -14.53 -0.80
CA PRO A 54 22.76 -15.19 -1.71
C PRO A 54 22.49 -16.69 -1.84
N SER A 55 21.66 -17.28 -0.97
CA SER A 55 21.41 -18.72 -0.96
C SER A 55 20.35 -19.12 -1.98
N ALA A 56 20.69 -20.09 -2.82
CA ALA A 56 19.77 -20.71 -3.78
C ALA A 56 18.64 -21.52 -3.10
N THR A 57 18.78 -21.83 -1.80
CA THR A 57 17.77 -22.58 -1.04
C THR A 57 16.63 -21.70 -0.53
N CYS A 58 16.79 -20.37 -0.53
CA CYS A 58 15.74 -19.45 -0.12
C CYS A 58 14.65 -19.36 -1.19
N ILE A 59 13.41 -19.42 -0.72
CA ILE A 59 12.17 -19.15 -1.46
C ILE A 59 12.19 -17.71 -1.98
N LEU A 60 12.62 -16.77 -1.14
CA LEU A 60 12.72 -15.35 -1.49
C LEU A 60 14.14 -15.00 -1.90
N GLU A 61 14.29 -14.37 -3.07
CA GLU A 61 15.56 -13.81 -3.51
C GLU A 61 15.82 -12.48 -2.81
N LYS A 62 14.84 -11.57 -2.83
CA LYS A 62 14.91 -10.23 -2.22
C LYS A 62 13.54 -9.82 -1.72
N ALA A 63 13.51 -9.04 -0.65
CA ALA A 63 12.32 -8.32 -0.23
C ALA A 63 12.70 -7.00 0.42
N ALA A 64 11.84 -6.00 0.30
CA ALA A 64 11.94 -4.75 1.02
C ALA A 64 10.57 -4.28 1.48
N VAL A 65 10.47 -3.89 2.75
CA VAL A 65 9.28 -3.31 3.38
C VAL A 65 9.75 -1.99 4.01
N ASN A 66 9.45 -0.86 3.38
CA ASN A 66 9.95 0.44 3.78
C ASN A 66 8.80 1.34 4.22
N ILE A 67 9.03 2.12 5.28
CA ILE A 67 8.09 3.15 5.72
C ILE A 67 8.77 4.51 5.78
N SER A 68 7.99 5.54 5.48
CA SER A 68 8.38 6.94 5.60
C SER A 68 7.22 7.72 6.21
N MET A 69 7.53 8.63 7.12
CA MET A 69 6.61 9.59 7.72
C MET A 69 7.27 10.95 7.63
N MET A 70 6.67 11.88 6.89
CA MET A 70 7.16 13.22 6.66
C MET A 70 6.20 14.21 7.28
N HIS A 71 6.74 15.25 7.88
CA HIS A 71 6.01 16.42 8.30
C HIS A 71 6.84 17.65 7.96
N GLY A 72 6.19 18.78 7.74
CA GLY A 72 6.85 20.03 7.41
C GLY A 72 5.87 21.02 6.83
N ASP A 73 6.39 22.00 6.11
CA ASP A 73 5.60 23.08 5.52
C ASP A 73 5.62 22.98 3.99
N LEU A 74 4.46 22.78 3.37
CA LEU A 74 4.34 22.80 1.91
C LEU A 74 4.51 24.24 1.40
N PRO A 75 5.43 24.48 0.45
CA PRO A 75 5.51 25.76 -0.23
C PRO A 75 4.22 26.06 -1.00
N LEU A 76 3.84 27.34 -1.09
CA LEU A 76 2.65 27.79 -1.83
C LEU A 76 2.55 27.22 -3.26
N SER A 77 3.67 27.15 -3.98
CA SER A 77 3.73 26.60 -5.34
C SER A 77 3.42 25.10 -5.40
N SER A 78 3.66 24.36 -4.32
CA SER A 78 3.33 22.93 -4.22
C SER A 78 1.85 22.75 -3.92
N ILE A 79 1.27 23.57 -3.04
CA ILE A 79 -0.16 23.52 -2.70
C ILE A 79 -1.02 23.77 -3.95
N GLN A 80 -0.63 24.69 -4.82
CA GLN A 80 -1.35 24.94 -6.08
C GLN A 80 -1.39 23.68 -6.96
N LYS A 81 -0.27 22.96 -7.10
CA LYS A 81 -0.21 21.70 -7.85
C LYS A 81 -1.05 20.62 -7.18
N THR A 82 -0.89 20.47 -5.87
CA THR A 82 -1.66 19.54 -5.05
C THR A 82 -3.16 19.78 -5.18
N ALA A 83 -3.63 21.03 -5.23
CA ALA A 83 -5.04 21.34 -5.41
C ALA A 83 -5.59 21.03 -6.82
N VAL A 84 -4.72 21.02 -7.84
CA VAL A 84 -5.09 20.59 -9.20
C VAL A 84 -5.23 19.07 -9.27
N GLU A 85 -4.34 18.34 -8.58
CA GLU A 85 -4.31 16.87 -8.58
C GLU A 85 -5.32 16.26 -7.60
N HIS A 86 -5.58 16.94 -6.48
CA HIS A 86 -6.38 16.46 -5.36
C HIS A 86 -7.56 17.44 -5.08
N PRO A 87 -8.76 17.19 -5.62
CA PRO A 87 -9.90 18.12 -5.54
C PRO A 87 -10.39 18.44 -4.12
N SER A 88 -10.07 17.60 -3.13
CA SER A 88 -10.38 17.85 -1.72
C SER A 88 -9.58 19.02 -1.13
N VAL A 89 -8.46 19.37 -1.75
CA VAL A 89 -7.60 20.48 -1.33
C VAL A 89 -8.20 21.79 -1.83
N ARG A 90 -8.97 22.43 -0.97
CA ARG A 90 -9.59 23.74 -1.25
C ARG A 90 -8.54 24.85 -1.18
N TYR A 91 -7.90 25.12 -2.31
CA TYR A 91 -7.01 26.28 -2.46
C TYR A 91 -7.83 27.57 -2.55
N SER A 92 -7.58 28.52 -1.65
CA SER A 92 -8.05 29.91 -1.77
C SER A 92 -6.86 30.82 -2.11
N THR A 93 -7.10 31.88 -2.87
CA THR A 93 -6.13 32.96 -3.10
C THR A 93 -5.70 33.66 -1.81
N ASP A 94 -6.40 33.42 -0.69
CA ASP A 94 -6.07 33.96 0.63
C ASP A 94 -4.96 33.18 1.36
N ILE A 95 -4.57 32.00 0.85
CA ILE A 95 -3.42 31.24 1.38
C ILE A 95 -2.15 32.01 1.01
N SER A 96 -1.59 32.72 1.98
CA SER A 96 -0.45 33.63 1.82
C SER A 96 0.84 33.13 2.49
N SER A 97 0.79 31.96 3.14
CA SER A 97 1.93 31.33 3.79
C SER A 97 2.03 29.84 3.44
N ASN A 98 3.17 29.23 3.74
CA ASN A 98 3.29 27.78 3.70
C ASN A 98 2.25 27.13 4.62
N VAL A 99 1.86 25.90 4.29
CA VAL A 99 0.84 25.16 5.03
C VAL A 99 1.44 23.88 5.59
N PRO A 100 1.26 23.60 6.89
CA PRO A 100 1.79 22.37 7.47
C PRO A 100 1.14 21.14 6.84
N PHE A 101 1.93 20.09 6.64
CA PHE A 101 1.44 18.82 6.12
C PHE A 101 2.01 17.66 6.92
N PHE A 102 1.32 16.52 6.80
CA PHE A 102 1.82 15.23 7.20
C PHE A 102 1.59 14.23 6.08
N ALA A 103 2.57 13.36 5.86
CA ALA A 103 2.47 12.27 4.91
C ALA A 103 3.09 11.02 5.51
N ALA A 104 2.39 9.89 5.47
CA ALA A 104 2.94 8.61 5.88
C ALA A 104 2.67 7.57 4.81
N GLY A 105 3.63 6.68 4.56
CA GLY A 105 3.42 5.59 3.62
C GLY A 105 4.28 4.36 3.90
N ILE A 106 3.77 3.23 3.43
CA ILE A 106 4.50 1.97 3.33
C ILE A 106 4.69 1.61 1.85
N SER A 107 5.84 1.05 1.52
CA SER A 107 6.11 0.43 0.22
C SER A 107 6.74 -0.94 0.44
N LEU A 108 6.21 -1.92 -0.28
CA LEU A 108 6.61 -3.32 -0.24
C LEU A 108 6.93 -3.80 -1.65
N ILE A 109 8.07 -4.47 -1.82
CA ILE A 109 8.39 -5.22 -3.02
C ILE A 109 9.01 -6.56 -2.62
N ILE A 110 8.54 -7.63 -3.24
CA ILE A 110 8.98 -8.99 -2.95
C ILE A 110 9.30 -9.71 -4.26
N HIS A 111 10.48 -10.31 -4.30
CA HIS A 111 10.97 -11.10 -5.41
C HIS A 111 11.21 -12.54 -4.95
N PRO A 112 10.26 -13.45 -5.24
CA PRO A 112 10.51 -14.87 -5.13
C PRO A 112 11.64 -15.31 -6.06
N ARG A 113 12.41 -16.32 -5.65
CA ARG A 113 13.47 -16.89 -6.46
C ARG A 113 12.94 -17.80 -7.58
N ASN A 114 11.85 -18.51 -7.32
CA ASN A 114 11.23 -19.39 -8.30
C ASN A 114 10.39 -18.55 -9.28
N PRO A 115 10.68 -18.55 -10.59
CA PRO A 115 9.94 -17.73 -11.56
C PRO A 115 8.47 -18.14 -11.73
N ASN A 116 8.07 -19.31 -11.23
CA ASN A 116 6.67 -19.71 -11.17
C ASN A 116 5.89 -19.00 -10.06
N VAL A 117 6.54 -18.22 -9.19
CA VAL A 117 5.90 -17.43 -8.14
C VAL A 117 5.99 -15.96 -8.53
N PRO A 118 4.87 -15.22 -8.55
CA PRO A 118 4.86 -13.83 -8.98
C PRO A 118 5.60 -12.91 -8.01
N SER A 119 6.26 -11.87 -8.54
CA SER A 119 6.70 -10.76 -7.70
C SER A 119 5.48 -9.98 -7.20
N ALA A 120 5.54 -9.48 -5.98
CA ALA A 120 4.45 -8.73 -5.37
C ALA A 120 4.89 -7.30 -5.06
N HIS A 121 3.97 -6.36 -5.24
CA HIS A 121 4.16 -4.96 -4.91
C HIS A 121 2.95 -4.43 -4.16
N ALA A 122 3.21 -3.61 -3.14
CA ALA A 122 2.19 -2.83 -2.47
C ALA A 122 2.70 -1.47 -2.05
N ASN A 123 1.84 -0.45 -2.12
CA ASN A 123 2.07 0.84 -1.52
C ASN A 123 0.75 1.32 -0.91
N TYR A 124 0.79 1.81 0.31
CA TYR A 124 -0.34 2.50 0.92
C TYR A 124 0.17 3.76 1.60
N ARG A 125 -0.56 4.85 1.43
CA ARG A 125 -0.16 6.16 1.94
C ARG A 125 -1.36 6.95 2.44
N TYR A 126 -1.05 7.82 3.38
CA TYR A 126 -1.91 8.85 3.93
C TYR A 126 -1.25 10.19 3.73
N PHE A 127 -2.04 11.20 3.38
CA PHE A 127 -1.60 12.58 3.29
C PHE A 127 -2.64 13.49 3.93
N GLU A 128 -2.19 14.49 4.66
CA GLU A 128 -3.04 15.54 5.19
C GLU A 128 -2.36 16.91 5.15
N ILE A 129 -3.21 17.93 5.03
CA ILE A 129 -2.85 19.34 5.08
C ILE A 129 -3.57 19.93 6.30
N VAL A 130 -2.82 20.57 7.20
CA VAL A 130 -3.34 21.14 8.44
C VAL A 130 -3.70 22.61 8.22
N ARG A 131 -4.80 23.08 8.82
CA ARG A 131 -5.20 24.49 8.70
C ARG A 131 -4.16 25.39 9.40
N PRO A 132 -3.69 26.48 8.76
CA PRO A 132 -2.80 27.46 9.40
C PRO A 132 -3.38 27.99 10.71
N GLY A 133 -2.59 28.00 11.78
CA GLY A 133 -2.99 28.49 13.10
C GLY A 133 -3.82 27.51 13.95
N THR A 134 -4.03 26.27 13.47
CA THR A 134 -4.61 25.17 14.25
C THR A 134 -3.53 24.15 14.62
N SER A 135 -3.69 23.46 15.74
CA SER A 135 -2.77 22.38 16.13
C SER A 135 -3.08 21.09 15.35
N THR A 136 -2.09 20.21 15.18
CA THR A 136 -2.23 18.87 14.56
C THR A 136 -3.25 17.97 15.27
N SER A 137 -3.75 18.36 16.44
CA SER A 137 -4.83 17.69 17.16
C SER A 137 -6.25 18.07 16.69
N GLU A 138 -6.40 18.97 15.71
CA GLU A 138 -7.69 19.31 15.06
C GLU A 138 -7.85 18.61 13.70
N MET A 139 -9.08 18.57 13.18
CA MET A 139 -9.36 17.97 11.87
C MET A 139 -8.55 18.68 10.75
N PRO A 140 -7.86 17.92 9.89
CA PRO A 140 -7.09 18.49 8.79
C PRO A 140 -7.98 19.27 7.81
N GLN A 141 -7.41 20.27 7.14
CA GLN A 141 -8.09 21.04 6.10
C GLN A 141 -8.49 20.15 4.92
N ALA A 142 -7.60 19.24 4.55
CA ALA A 142 -7.80 18.25 3.50
C ALA A 142 -6.93 17.03 3.80
N TRP A 143 -7.41 15.84 3.44
CA TRP A 143 -6.70 14.59 3.65
C TRP A 143 -7.17 13.56 2.62
N TRP A 144 -6.32 12.58 2.33
CA TRP A 144 -6.68 11.46 1.48
C TRP A 144 -5.78 10.26 1.72
N PHE A 145 -6.30 9.09 1.37
CA PHE A 145 -5.54 7.86 1.25
C PHE A 145 -5.30 7.52 -0.22
N GLY A 146 -4.15 6.92 -0.47
CA GLY A 146 -3.82 6.32 -1.76
C GLY A 146 -3.21 4.94 -1.56
N GLY A 147 -3.37 4.08 -2.55
CA GLY A 147 -2.81 2.74 -2.47
C GLY A 147 -2.76 2.01 -3.79
N VAL A 148 -1.84 1.07 -3.86
CA VAL A 148 -1.72 0.09 -4.94
C VAL A 148 -1.27 -1.25 -4.38
N THR A 149 -1.73 -2.30 -5.02
CA THR A 149 -1.44 -3.68 -4.71
C THR A 149 -1.50 -4.43 -6.01
N ASP A 150 -0.41 -5.09 -6.40
CA ASP A 150 -0.35 -5.80 -7.67
C ASP A 150 0.59 -7.00 -7.64
N LEU A 151 0.33 -7.95 -8.54
CA LEU A 151 1.18 -9.09 -8.79
C LEU A 151 1.76 -9.05 -10.21
N THR A 152 3.04 -9.36 -10.30
CA THR A 152 3.80 -9.45 -11.55
C THR A 152 4.38 -10.85 -11.72
N PRO A 153 3.63 -11.80 -12.31
CA PRO A 153 4.16 -13.12 -12.67
C PRO A 153 5.20 -13.07 -13.78
N SER A 154 6.21 -13.95 -13.71
CA SER A 154 7.02 -14.31 -14.88
C SER A 154 6.28 -15.32 -15.77
N TYR A 155 5.54 -16.25 -15.16
CA TYR A 155 4.63 -17.18 -15.83
C TYR A 155 3.20 -17.00 -15.32
N PHE A 156 2.25 -16.89 -16.24
CA PHE A 156 0.84 -16.74 -15.88
C PHE A 156 0.22 -18.07 -15.47
N PHE A 157 -0.37 -18.10 -14.28
CA PHE A 157 -1.21 -19.19 -13.80
C PHE A 157 -2.59 -18.64 -13.46
N GLU A 158 -3.62 -19.25 -14.03
CA GLU A 158 -5.00 -18.77 -13.89
C GLU A 158 -5.51 -18.89 -12.44
N ASP A 159 -5.12 -19.95 -11.72
CA ASP A 159 -5.48 -20.14 -10.32
C ASP A 159 -4.93 -19.01 -9.42
N ASP A 160 -3.70 -18.57 -9.70
CA ASP A 160 -3.06 -17.48 -8.97
C ASP A 160 -3.78 -16.15 -9.22
N PHE A 161 -4.21 -15.92 -10.46
CA PHE A 161 -5.04 -14.77 -10.81
C PHE A 161 -6.35 -14.74 -10.03
N TRP A 162 -7.11 -15.84 -10.06
CA TRP A 162 -8.42 -15.90 -9.42
C TRP A 162 -8.33 -15.83 -7.91
N HIS A 163 -7.33 -16.49 -7.33
CA HIS A 163 -7.08 -16.43 -5.91
C HIS A 163 -6.78 -15.00 -5.46
N PHE A 164 -5.76 -14.36 -6.06
CA PHE A 164 -5.35 -13.01 -5.69
C PHE A 164 -6.51 -12.00 -5.79
N HIS A 165 -7.23 -12.01 -6.91
CA HIS A 165 -8.36 -11.08 -7.09
C HIS A 165 -9.55 -11.39 -6.17
N ARG A 166 -9.75 -12.65 -5.78
CA ARG A 166 -10.77 -13.03 -4.79
C ARG A 166 -10.41 -12.51 -3.40
N THR A 167 -9.17 -12.71 -2.96
CA THR A 167 -8.69 -12.23 -1.65
C THR A 167 -8.84 -10.71 -1.54
N LEU A 168 -8.46 -9.97 -2.59
CA LEU A 168 -8.65 -8.51 -2.61
C LEU A 168 -10.12 -8.10 -2.59
N LYS A 169 -10.99 -8.87 -3.25
CA LYS A 169 -12.43 -8.62 -3.20
C LYS A 169 -12.98 -8.85 -1.80
N GLU A 170 -12.64 -9.97 -1.17
CA GLU A 170 -13.06 -10.30 0.20
C GLU A 170 -12.61 -9.23 1.21
N ALA A 171 -11.43 -8.63 1.01
CA ALA A 171 -10.95 -7.53 1.84
C ALA A 171 -11.71 -6.21 1.61
N CYS A 172 -12.21 -5.97 0.39
CA CYS A 172 -13.04 -4.81 0.08
C CYS A 172 -14.50 -4.96 0.50
N ASP A 173 -15.06 -6.16 0.44
CA ASP A 173 -16.50 -6.42 0.59
C ASP A 173 -17.13 -5.82 1.87
N PRO A 174 -16.47 -5.79 3.04
CA PRO A 174 -17.01 -5.14 4.24
C PRO A 174 -17.21 -3.62 4.10
N PHE A 175 -16.55 -2.99 3.14
CA PHE A 175 -16.52 -1.54 2.94
C PHE A 175 -17.39 -1.09 1.75
N GLY A 176 -18.07 -2.02 1.10
CA GLY A 176 -18.94 -1.78 -0.05
C GLY A 176 -18.58 -2.65 -1.26
N SER A 177 -19.53 -2.79 -2.18
CA SER A 177 -19.39 -3.63 -3.37
C SER A 177 -18.76 -2.90 -4.57
N ALA A 178 -18.60 -1.58 -4.51
CA ALA A 178 -18.20 -0.76 -5.66
C ALA A 178 -16.68 -0.50 -5.72
N GLN A 179 -15.99 -0.62 -4.59
CA GLN A 179 -14.57 -0.31 -4.41
C GLN A 179 -13.71 -1.27 -5.22
N ASN A 180 -13.92 -2.58 -5.04
CA ASN A 180 -13.15 -3.61 -5.76
C ASN A 180 -13.22 -3.47 -7.29
N PRO A 181 -14.41 -3.42 -7.94
CA PRO A 181 -14.46 -3.31 -9.39
C PRO A 181 -13.84 -2.01 -9.91
N ALA A 182 -14.10 -0.87 -9.25
CA ALA A 182 -13.56 0.43 -9.66
C ALA A 182 -12.03 0.51 -9.54
N PHE A 183 -11.48 0.08 -8.39
CA PHE A 183 -10.04 0.13 -8.14
C PHE A 183 -9.27 -0.94 -8.94
N LYS A 184 -9.91 -2.06 -9.27
CA LYS A 184 -9.37 -3.06 -10.18
C LYS A 184 -9.24 -2.53 -11.61
N GLN A 185 -10.30 -1.90 -12.11
CA GLN A 185 -10.28 -1.29 -13.43
C GLN A 185 -9.18 -0.23 -13.52
N ASN A 186 -9.10 0.67 -12.55
CA ASN A 186 -8.06 1.70 -12.50
C ASN A 186 -6.64 1.11 -12.45
N CYS A 187 -6.43 0.00 -11.72
CA CYS A 187 -5.15 -0.69 -11.73
C CYS A 187 -4.81 -1.20 -13.14
N GLY A 188 -5.76 -1.82 -13.84
CA GLY A 188 -5.54 -2.33 -15.20
C GLY A 188 -5.22 -1.23 -16.22
N GLU A 189 -5.91 -0.09 -16.16
CA GLU A 189 -5.69 1.05 -17.05
C GLU A 189 -4.33 1.71 -16.84
N CYS A 190 -3.85 1.76 -15.59
CA CYS A 190 -2.57 2.37 -15.26
C CYS A 190 -1.34 1.57 -15.71
N PHE A 191 -1.47 0.25 -15.89
CA PHE A 191 -0.38 -0.63 -16.30
C PHE A 191 -0.42 -1.01 -17.79
N PHE A 192 -1.02 -0.17 -18.65
CA PHE A 192 -1.31 -0.42 -20.08
C PHE A 192 -0.14 -0.85 -21.00
N LEU A 193 1.10 -0.93 -20.51
CA LEU A 193 2.17 -1.61 -21.24
C LEU A 193 1.90 -3.12 -21.25
N LYS A 194 1.72 -3.68 -22.45
CA LYS A 194 1.30 -5.07 -22.81
C LYS A 194 1.90 -6.26 -22.04
N TYR A 195 2.84 -6.06 -21.11
CA TYR A 195 3.61 -7.12 -20.43
C TYR A 195 3.79 -6.91 -18.91
N ARG A 196 3.04 -6.01 -18.25
CA ARG A 196 3.20 -5.80 -16.80
C ARG A 196 2.05 -6.42 -15.98
N GLY A 197 2.30 -7.64 -15.51
CA GLY A 197 1.58 -8.29 -14.41
C GLY A 197 0.12 -8.67 -14.66
N ILE A 198 -0.56 -9.07 -13.58
CA ILE A 198 -1.99 -9.43 -13.56
C ILE A 198 -2.87 -8.34 -12.90
N GLY A 199 -2.29 -7.15 -12.72
CA GLY A 199 -2.92 -6.03 -12.03
C GLY A 199 -3.17 -6.31 -10.54
N GLY A 200 -4.23 -5.71 -10.00
CA GLY A 200 -4.65 -5.79 -8.62
C GLY A 200 -5.59 -4.63 -8.31
N LEU A 201 -5.37 -3.87 -7.23
CA LEU A 201 -6.16 -2.68 -6.90
C LEU A 201 -5.29 -1.43 -6.90
N ARG A 202 -5.82 -0.33 -7.42
CA ARG A 202 -5.21 1.00 -7.34
C ARG A 202 -6.27 2.05 -7.04
N PHE A 203 -5.99 2.89 -6.06
CA PHE A 203 -6.80 4.07 -5.72
C PHE A 203 -5.89 5.22 -5.28
N ASP A 204 -6.41 6.43 -5.43
CA ASP A 204 -5.82 7.68 -4.96
C ASP A 204 -6.99 8.61 -4.62
N ASP A 205 -6.75 9.71 -3.91
CA ASP A 205 -7.82 10.66 -3.55
C ASP A 205 -8.96 10.07 -2.70
N LEU A 206 -8.73 8.95 -2.00
CA LEU A 206 -9.77 8.34 -1.18
C LEU A 206 -9.96 9.13 0.12
N CYS A 207 -11.05 9.90 0.17
CA CYS A 207 -11.41 10.79 1.26
C CYS A 207 -12.95 10.88 1.43
N GLU A 208 -13.43 11.83 2.23
CA GLU A 208 -14.87 12.06 2.46
C GLU A 208 -15.63 12.60 1.24
N GLU A 209 -14.94 13.31 0.33
CA GLU A 209 -15.52 13.93 -0.86
C GLU A 209 -15.83 12.89 -1.96
N PRO A 210 -16.74 13.18 -2.91
CA PRO A 210 -17.06 12.27 -4.02
C PRO A 210 -15.81 11.82 -4.79
N HIS A 211 -15.68 10.51 -5.01
CA HIS A 211 -14.49 9.93 -5.61
C HIS A 211 -14.66 9.73 -7.12
N SER A 212 -13.65 10.11 -7.91
CA SER A 212 -13.69 10.09 -9.39
C SER A 212 -13.96 8.71 -10.00
N LEU A 213 -13.51 7.64 -9.34
CA LEU A 213 -13.78 6.24 -9.74
C LEU A 213 -15.10 5.67 -9.19
N LEU A 214 -15.78 6.35 -8.26
CA LEU A 214 -16.98 5.85 -7.55
C LEU A 214 -18.17 6.79 -7.75
N LYS A 215 -18.40 7.25 -8.99
CA LYS A 215 -19.37 8.33 -9.30
C LYS A 215 -20.82 7.96 -9.00
N ASP A 216 -21.19 6.69 -9.20
CA ASP A 216 -22.58 6.21 -9.04
C ASP A 216 -22.83 5.54 -7.68
N VAL A 217 -21.91 5.72 -6.73
CA VAL A 217 -21.91 5.06 -5.43
C VAL A 217 -22.43 6.05 -4.40
N SER A 218 -23.50 5.69 -3.68
CA SER A 218 -24.01 6.56 -2.62
C SER A 218 -22.96 6.72 -1.52
N ALA A 219 -22.90 7.91 -0.92
CA ALA A 219 -22.05 8.21 0.24
C ALA A 219 -22.09 7.11 1.31
N SER A 220 -23.29 6.60 1.61
CA SER A 220 -23.54 5.54 2.61
C SER A 220 -23.03 4.14 2.24
N SER A 221 -22.56 3.93 1.01
CA SER A 221 -22.11 2.62 0.50
C SER A 221 -20.59 2.51 0.36
N ARG A 222 -19.86 3.49 0.93
CA ARG A 222 -18.41 3.49 1.01
C ARG A 222 -17.92 4.09 2.33
N PRO A 223 -16.70 3.76 2.77
CA PRO A 223 -16.08 4.46 3.88
C PRO A 223 -15.90 5.94 3.53
N GLN A 224 -16.25 6.82 4.48
CA GLN A 224 -16.21 8.27 4.29
C GLN A 224 -15.28 8.95 5.29
N THR A 225 -15.19 8.44 6.51
CA THR A 225 -14.32 8.99 7.55
C THR A 225 -12.89 8.50 7.40
N ALA A 226 -11.93 9.23 7.96
CA ALA A 226 -10.52 8.83 7.94
C ALA A 226 -10.32 7.47 8.64
N GLU A 227 -11.11 7.20 9.67
CA GLU A 227 -11.13 5.96 10.44
C GLU A 227 -11.63 4.79 9.60
N GLU A 228 -12.77 4.92 8.95
CA GLU A 228 -13.33 3.86 8.10
C GLU A 228 -12.42 3.58 6.89
N ILE A 229 -11.83 4.62 6.30
CA ILE A 229 -10.89 4.44 5.18
C ILE A 229 -9.58 3.81 5.68
N LEU A 230 -9.11 4.16 6.88
CA LEU A 230 -7.95 3.51 7.49
C LEU A 230 -8.25 2.04 7.79
N ASP A 231 -9.46 1.69 8.24
CA ASP A 231 -9.90 0.31 8.42
C ASP A 231 -9.96 -0.45 7.08
N PHE A 232 -10.41 0.21 6.00
CA PHE A 232 -10.36 -0.34 4.64
C PHE A 232 -8.93 -0.63 4.20
N VAL A 233 -8.01 0.32 4.37
CA VAL A 233 -6.58 0.14 4.05
C VAL A 233 -5.96 -0.96 4.91
N ARG A 234 -6.32 -1.03 6.19
CA ARG A 234 -5.91 -2.14 7.08
C ARG A 234 -6.43 -3.49 6.58
N SER A 235 -7.68 -3.57 6.16
CA SER A 235 -8.25 -4.81 5.62
C SER A 235 -7.48 -5.31 4.40
N LEU A 236 -7.14 -4.40 3.46
CA LEU A 236 -6.31 -4.73 2.31
C LEU A 236 -4.92 -5.23 2.75
N GLY A 237 -4.31 -4.56 3.72
CA GLY A 237 -3.00 -4.92 4.23
C GLY A 237 -2.94 -6.16 5.10
N ASP A 238 -4.04 -6.50 5.76
CA ASP A 238 -4.15 -7.63 6.67
C ASP A 238 -4.54 -8.92 5.98
N THR A 239 -4.82 -8.87 4.67
CA THR A 239 -5.02 -10.06 3.85
C THR A 239 -3.85 -11.02 4.07
N LYS A 240 -4.10 -12.11 4.79
CA LYS A 240 -3.06 -13.06 5.24
C LYS A 240 -2.30 -13.71 4.07
N GLU A 241 -2.79 -13.54 2.86
CA GLU A 241 -2.32 -14.11 1.61
C GLU A 241 -1.61 -13.08 0.73
N MET A 242 -1.68 -11.79 1.09
CA MET A 242 -0.88 -10.75 0.48
C MET A 242 0.36 -10.57 1.37
N PRO A 243 1.51 -11.16 1.00
CA PRO A 243 2.06 -11.12 -0.36
C PRO A 243 2.55 -12.48 -0.87
N LEU A 244 1.93 -13.59 -0.47
CA LEU A 244 2.50 -14.92 -0.67
C LEU A 244 1.37 -15.95 -0.72
N TYR A 245 1.21 -16.55 -1.90
CA TYR A 245 0.59 -17.85 -2.14
C TYR A 245 -0.93 -17.91 -2.35
N PRO A 246 -1.34 -18.40 -3.52
CA PRO A 246 -2.35 -19.42 -3.63
C PRO A 246 -1.83 -20.79 -3.15
N HIS A 247 -2.74 -21.60 -2.62
CA HIS A 247 -2.53 -22.99 -2.18
C HIS A 247 -1.75 -23.88 -3.18
N THR A 248 -1.72 -23.53 -4.47
CA THR A 248 -0.98 -24.21 -5.55
C THR A 248 0.55 -23.99 -5.48
N SER A 249 1.03 -22.86 -4.94
CA SER A 249 2.46 -22.51 -4.87
C SER A 249 3.26 -23.32 -3.83
N ARG A 250 2.61 -23.90 -2.81
CA ARG A 250 3.25 -24.87 -1.89
C ARG A 250 3.88 -26.04 -2.65
N SER A 251 3.26 -26.48 -3.73
CA SER A 251 3.75 -27.56 -4.58
C SER A 251 5.05 -27.20 -5.32
N TYR A 252 5.23 -25.92 -5.67
CA TYR A 252 6.41 -25.43 -6.38
C TYR A 252 7.59 -25.16 -5.43
N LEU A 253 7.32 -24.88 -4.17
CA LEU A 253 8.32 -24.53 -3.16
C LEU A 253 8.84 -25.76 -2.41
N ILE A 254 7.99 -26.77 -2.22
CA ILE A 254 8.41 -28.10 -1.71
C ILE A 254 9.29 -28.84 -2.74
N GLY A 255 9.09 -28.60 -4.05
CA GLY A 255 9.88 -29.23 -5.11
C GLY A 255 11.38 -28.90 -5.06
N LEU A 256 11.73 -27.69 -4.61
CA LEU A 256 13.13 -27.27 -4.42
C LEU A 256 13.74 -27.87 -3.13
N ALA A 257 12.93 -28.06 -2.08
CA ALA A 257 13.39 -28.66 -0.83
C ALA A 257 13.65 -30.18 -0.92
N GLN A 258 13.12 -30.87 -1.95
CA GLN A 258 13.21 -32.33 -2.06
C GLN A 258 14.05 -32.87 -3.24
N GLY A 259 14.73 -32.03 -4.01
CA GLY A 259 15.81 -32.48 -4.92
C GLY A 259 15.46 -33.61 -5.89
N GLY A 260 14.21 -33.71 -6.37
CA GLY A 260 13.77 -34.76 -7.29
C GLY A 260 13.52 -34.23 -8.70
N PRO A 261 14.07 -34.85 -9.77
CA PRO A 261 13.78 -34.43 -11.14
C PRO A 261 12.31 -34.74 -11.47
N ARG A 262 11.56 -33.71 -11.91
CA ARG A 262 10.21 -33.92 -12.47
C ARG A 262 10.35 -34.32 -13.93
N ARG A 263 9.82 -35.50 -14.26
CA ARG A 263 9.56 -35.97 -15.64
C ARG A 263 8.34 -35.27 -16.22
#